data_AF-A0A8T2NXK5-F1
#
_entry.id   AF-A0A8T2NXK5-F1
#
_cell.length_a   1.000
_cell.length_b   1.000
_cell.length_c   1.000
_cell.angle_alpha   90.00
_cell.angle_beta   90.00
_cell.angle_gamma   90.00
#
_symmetry.space_group_name_H-M   'P 1'
#
loop_
_entity.id
_entity.type
_entity.pdbx_description
1 polymer ?
#
loop_
_entity_poly.entity_id
_entity_poly.type
_entity_poly.pdbx_seq_one_letter_code
_entity_poly.pdbx_strand_id
1 'polypeptide(L)'
;MIPQLKESLPKVVFILVPGIVDIHLNSKNASIYSAALVAMHALIQNLDNALLLDIFVAKAQVLAGQAKADVTETVADIVMELYPHKPKMVEQEVLPLLWHLLVQSSHREATATLCRALYIHMGPKLRVCAASQPVSIVRSLDHLLNTVVES
;
A
#
# COMPACT_ATOMS: atom_id res chain seq x y z
N MET A 1 -5.80 -27.73 5.58
CA MET A 1 -5.40 -27.21 4.25
C MET A 1 -4.64 -28.29 3.50
N ILE A 2 -4.96 -28.50 2.22
CA ILE A 2 -4.23 -29.44 1.35
C ILE A 2 -2.81 -28.87 1.10
N PRO A 3 -1.71 -29.59 1.43
CA PRO A 3 -0.34 -29.07 1.36
C PRO A 3 0.05 -28.46 0.00
N GLN A 4 -0.39 -29.09 -1.09
CA GLN A 4 -0.13 -28.63 -2.47
C GLN A 4 -0.75 -27.26 -2.76
N LEU A 5 -1.90 -26.96 -2.15
CA LEU A 5 -2.55 -25.65 -2.29
C LEU A 5 -1.73 -24.57 -1.58
N LYS A 6 -1.19 -24.85 -0.39
CA LYS A 6 -0.34 -23.93 0.37
C LYS A 6 0.94 -23.56 -0.40
N GLU A 7 1.57 -24.54 -1.05
CA GLU A 7 2.82 -24.35 -1.81
C GLU A 7 2.59 -23.65 -3.16
N SER A 8 1.41 -23.82 -3.76
CA SER A 8 1.06 -23.19 -5.03
C SER A 8 0.43 -21.81 -4.88
N LEU A 9 -0.08 -21.50 -3.68
CA LEU A 9 -0.80 -20.26 -3.39
C LEU A 9 0.04 -19.01 -3.71
N PRO A 10 1.33 -18.89 -3.34
CA PRO A 10 2.13 -17.73 -3.74
C PRO A 10 2.12 -17.52 -5.26
N LYS A 11 2.35 -18.57 -6.05
CA LYS A 11 2.35 -18.48 -7.53
C LYS A 11 1.00 -18.02 -8.07
N VAL A 12 -0.09 -18.55 -7.50
CA VAL A 12 -1.45 -18.16 -7.90
C VAL A 12 -1.69 -16.69 -7.56
N VAL A 13 -1.29 -16.23 -6.38
CA VAL A 13 -1.41 -14.82 -5.95
C VAL A 13 -0.61 -13.89 -6.86
N PHE A 14 0.61 -14.27 -7.23
CA PHE A 14 1.45 -13.52 -8.18
C PHE A 14 0.83 -13.39 -9.59
N ILE A 15 -0.15 -14.24 -9.95
CA ILE A 15 -0.89 -14.11 -11.21
C ILE A 15 -2.20 -13.35 -10.99
N LEU A 16 -2.94 -13.67 -9.93
CA LEU A 16 -4.25 -13.10 -9.65
C LEU A 16 -4.19 -11.61 -9.32
N VAL A 17 -3.27 -11.19 -8.44
CA VAL A 17 -3.19 -9.80 -7.99
C VAL A 17 -2.92 -8.86 -9.17
N PRO A 18 -1.90 -9.08 -10.03
CA PRO A 18 -1.72 -8.28 -11.24
C PRO A 18 -2.94 -8.25 -12.16
N GLY A 19 -3.61 -9.39 -12.37
CA GLY A 19 -4.83 -9.42 -13.20
C GLY A 19 -5.94 -8.51 -12.65
N ILE A 20 -6.11 -8.49 -11.33
CA ILE A 20 -7.09 -7.61 -10.67
C ILE A 20 -6.67 -6.14 -10.77
N VAL A 21 -5.43 -5.81 -10.37
CA VAL A 21 -5.01 -4.41 -10.23
C VAL A 21 -4.64 -3.74 -11.56
N ASP A 22 -4.02 -4.47 -12.48
CA ASP A 22 -3.59 -3.90 -13.76
C ASP A 22 -4.78 -3.75 -14.73
N ILE A 23 -5.71 -4.70 -14.72
CA ILE A 23 -6.80 -4.77 -15.71
C ILE A 23 -8.12 -4.31 -15.10
N HIS A 24 -8.57 -4.98 -14.03
CA HIS A 24 -9.96 -4.83 -13.58
C HIS A 24 -10.20 -3.54 -12.80
N LEU A 25 -9.23 -3.04 -12.04
CA LEU A 25 -9.32 -1.70 -11.41
C LEU A 25 -9.23 -0.54 -12.41
N ASN A 26 -8.71 -0.78 -13.61
CA ASN A 26 -8.69 0.22 -14.68
C ASN A 26 -9.92 0.12 -15.60
N SER A 27 -10.87 -0.77 -15.30
CA SER A 27 -12.06 -0.96 -16.11
C SER A 27 -12.97 0.25 -16.05
N LYS A 28 -13.41 0.72 -17.23
CA LYS A 28 -14.48 1.73 -17.35
C LYS A 28 -15.86 1.17 -16.99
N ASN A 29 -15.99 -0.15 -16.86
CA ASN A 29 -17.23 -0.77 -16.43
C ASN A 29 -17.27 -0.79 -14.89
N ALA A 30 -18.19 -0.02 -14.32
CA ALA A 30 -18.35 0.14 -12.88
C ALA A 30 -18.59 -1.20 -12.14
N SER A 31 -19.25 -2.18 -12.76
CA SER A 31 -19.48 -3.48 -12.12
C SER A 31 -18.20 -4.32 -12.05
N ILE A 32 -17.37 -4.27 -13.10
CA ILE A 32 -16.06 -4.94 -13.12
C ILE A 32 -15.12 -4.27 -12.11
N TYR A 33 -15.09 -2.94 -12.08
CA TYR A 33 -14.31 -2.18 -11.11
C TYR A 33 -14.74 -2.50 -9.67
N SER A 34 -16.04 -2.48 -9.38
CA SER A 34 -16.57 -2.80 -8.05
C SER A 34 -16.25 -4.25 -7.65
N ALA A 35 -16.40 -5.22 -8.58
CA ALA A 35 -16.01 -6.60 -8.33
C ALA A 35 -14.51 -6.75 -8.07
N ALA A 36 -13.66 -5.96 -8.74
CA ALA A 36 -12.22 -5.94 -8.52
C ALA A 36 -11.87 -5.42 -7.11
N LEU A 37 -12.52 -4.35 -6.64
CA LEU A 37 -12.36 -3.86 -5.27
C LEU A 37 -12.76 -4.93 -4.24
N VAL A 38 -13.92 -5.57 -4.44
CA VAL A 38 -14.37 -6.67 -3.55
C VAL A 38 -13.36 -7.82 -3.55
N ALA A 39 -12.83 -8.19 -4.71
CA ALA A 39 -11.81 -9.23 -4.81
C ALA A 39 -10.51 -8.84 -4.09
N MET A 40 -10.03 -7.60 -4.23
CA MET A 40 -8.87 -7.12 -3.48
C MET A 40 -9.08 -7.17 -1.97
N HIS A 41 -10.23 -6.68 -1.49
CA HIS A 41 -10.57 -6.75 -0.07
C HIS A 41 -10.62 -8.21 0.41
N ALA A 42 -11.21 -9.11 -0.39
CA ALA A 42 -11.23 -10.53 -0.03
C ALA A 42 -9.81 -11.14 0.03
N LEU A 43 -8.88 -10.71 -0.83
CA LEU A 43 -7.49 -11.18 -0.77
C LEU A 43 -6.81 -10.79 0.55
N ILE A 44 -6.89 -9.52 0.95
CA ILE A 44 -6.26 -9.06 2.20
C ILE A 44 -6.90 -9.64 3.46
N GLN A 45 -8.17 -10.05 3.39
CA GLN A 45 -8.89 -10.67 4.51
C GLN A 45 -8.61 -12.18 4.65
N ASN A 46 -8.19 -12.86 3.57
CA ASN A 46 -8.11 -14.33 3.54
C ASN A 46 -6.71 -14.88 3.30
N LEU A 47 -5.74 -14.03 2.93
CA LEU A 47 -4.36 -14.44 2.62
C LEU A 47 -3.36 -13.81 3.57
N ASP A 48 -2.15 -14.37 3.62
CA ASP A 48 -1.07 -13.80 4.42
C ASP A 48 -0.68 -12.42 3.86
N ASN A 49 -0.97 -11.38 4.64
CA ASN A 49 -0.69 -10.00 4.26
C ASN A 49 0.80 -9.69 4.10
N ALA A 50 1.71 -10.51 4.66
CA ALA A 50 3.12 -10.40 4.34
C ALA A 50 3.44 -10.80 2.89
N LEU A 51 2.75 -11.80 2.34
CA LEU A 51 2.90 -12.18 0.94
C LEU A 51 2.32 -11.10 0.01
N LEU A 52 1.19 -10.51 0.40
CA LEU A 52 0.50 -9.51 -0.41
C LEU A 52 1.20 -8.15 -0.41
N LEU A 53 1.88 -7.79 0.68
CA LEU A 53 2.49 -6.47 0.84
C LEU A 53 3.47 -6.13 -0.28
N ASP A 54 4.45 -7.01 -0.55
CA ASP A 54 5.47 -6.80 -1.60
C ASP A 54 4.79 -6.60 -2.97
N ILE A 55 3.78 -7.41 -3.28
CA ILE A 55 3.06 -7.35 -4.55
C ILE A 55 2.32 -6.01 -4.70
N PHE A 56 1.56 -5.59 -3.68
CA PHE A 56 0.83 -4.32 -3.74
C PHE A 56 1.77 -3.12 -3.73
N VAL A 57 2.87 -3.17 -2.98
CA VAL A 57 3.92 -2.13 -3.00
C VAL A 57 4.50 -1.97 -4.40
N ALA A 58 4.92 -3.06 -5.03
CA ALA A 58 5.45 -3.04 -6.39
C ALA A 58 4.44 -2.48 -7.39
N LYS A 59 3.15 -2.81 -7.22
CA LYS A 59 2.07 -2.31 -8.08
C LYS A 59 1.76 -0.83 -7.86
N ALA A 60 1.71 -0.36 -6.63
CA ALA A 60 1.51 1.06 -6.32
C ALA A 60 2.60 1.97 -6.93
N GLN A 61 3.82 1.46 -7.10
CA GLN A 61 4.91 2.20 -7.75
C GLN A 61 4.64 2.46 -9.24
N VAL A 62 4.07 1.48 -9.96
CA VAL A 62 3.95 1.53 -11.44
C VAL A 62 2.55 1.90 -11.95
N LEU A 63 1.50 1.71 -11.16
CA LEU A 63 0.13 2.05 -11.55
C LEU A 63 -0.06 3.56 -11.75
N ALA A 64 -1.20 3.95 -12.32
CA ALA A 64 -1.62 5.34 -12.50
C ALA A 64 -3.13 5.48 -12.27
N GLY A 65 -3.61 6.73 -12.18
CA GLY A 65 -5.04 7.00 -12.01
C GLY A 65 -5.64 6.36 -10.76
N GLN A 66 -6.95 6.11 -10.76
CA GLN A 66 -7.69 5.61 -9.60
C GLN A 66 -7.13 4.30 -9.05
N ALA A 67 -6.74 3.36 -9.91
CA ALA A 67 -6.18 2.08 -9.49
C ALA A 67 -4.94 2.23 -8.59
N LYS A 68 -4.10 3.25 -8.82
CA LYS A 68 -2.97 3.54 -7.92
C LYS A 68 -3.44 4.02 -6.54
N ALA A 69 -4.47 4.86 -6.49
CA ALA A 69 -5.03 5.34 -5.23
C ALA A 69 -5.61 4.15 -4.43
N ASP A 70 -6.43 3.31 -5.06
CA ASP A 70 -7.06 2.15 -4.42
C ASP A 70 -6.01 1.16 -3.88
N VAL A 71 -4.97 0.88 -4.66
CA VAL A 71 -3.88 -0.01 -4.22
C VAL A 71 -3.05 0.64 -3.11
N THR A 72 -2.84 1.95 -3.13
CA THR A 72 -2.12 2.66 -2.06
C THR A 72 -2.90 2.63 -0.75
N GLU A 73 -4.23 2.78 -0.81
CA GLU A 73 -5.12 2.63 0.35
C GLU A 73 -5.11 1.19 0.87
N THR A 74 -5.12 0.20 -0.03
CA THR A 74 -4.99 -1.22 0.34
C THR A 74 -3.66 -1.49 1.07
N VAL A 75 -2.56 -0.88 0.64
CA VAL A 75 -1.27 -0.97 1.37
C VAL A 75 -1.39 -0.35 2.77
N ALA A 76 -2.13 0.74 2.94
CA ALA A 76 -2.37 1.36 4.24
C ALA A 76 -3.13 0.42 5.19
N ASP A 77 -4.14 -0.30 4.68
CA ASP A 77 -4.87 -1.31 5.46
C ASP A 77 -3.94 -2.45 5.90
N ILE A 78 -3.09 -2.95 4.99
CA ILE A 78 -2.10 -3.97 5.31
C ILE A 78 -1.11 -3.46 6.37
N VAL A 79 -0.66 -2.20 6.29
CA VAL A 79 0.23 -1.60 7.31
C VAL A 79 -0.44 -1.62 8.68
N MET A 80 -1.72 -1.26 8.77
CA MET A 80 -2.45 -1.22 10.02
C MET A 80 -2.49 -2.59 10.72
N GLU A 81 -2.68 -3.67 9.96
CA GLU A 81 -2.73 -5.03 10.48
C GLU A 81 -1.34 -5.65 10.72
N LEU A 82 -0.41 -5.46 9.77
CA LEU A 82 0.85 -6.19 9.74
C LEU A 82 1.93 -5.57 10.61
N TYR A 83 1.93 -4.24 10.78
CA TYR A 83 3.00 -3.54 11.50
C TYR A 83 3.20 -4.03 12.94
N PRO A 84 2.15 -4.25 13.77
CA PRO A 84 2.31 -4.77 15.14
C PRO A 84 3.07 -6.10 15.22
N HIS A 85 3.01 -6.89 14.16
CA HIS A 85 3.56 -8.25 14.10
C HIS A 85 4.90 -8.31 13.35
N LYS A 86 5.09 -7.49 12.32
CA LYS A 86 6.27 -7.50 11.43
C LYS A 86 6.76 -6.08 11.10
N PRO A 87 7.15 -5.26 12.10
CA PRO A 87 7.44 -3.83 11.89
C PRO A 87 8.62 -3.60 10.93
N LYS A 88 9.68 -4.41 11.03
CA LYS A 88 10.85 -4.28 10.14
C LYS A 88 10.51 -4.51 8.68
N MET A 89 9.66 -5.49 8.39
CA MET A 89 9.21 -5.78 7.03
C MET A 89 8.40 -4.62 6.46
N VAL A 90 7.43 -4.13 7.24
CA VAL A 90 6.61 -2.99 6.81
C VAL A 90 7.47 -1.75 6.55
N GLU A 91 8.43 -1.44 7.44
CA GLU A 91 9.33 -0.30 7.24
C GLU A 91 10.20 -0.45 5.99
N GLN A 92 10.74 -1.64 5.73
CA GLN A 92 11.61 -1.90 4.58
C GLN A 92 10.87 -1.79 3.24
N GLU A 93 9.65 -2.30 3.17
CA GLU A 93 8.87 -2.34 1.93
C GLU A 93 8.09 -1.03 1.68
N VAL A 94 7.49 -0.45 2.74
CA VAL A 94 6.50 0.63 2.58
C VAL A 94 7.12 2.02 2.64
N LEU A 95 8.20 2.23 3.40
CA LEU A 95 8.84 3.56 3.44
C LEU A 95 9.34 3.99 2.04
N PRO A 96 10.02 3.14 1.24
CA PRO A 96 10.39 3.49 -0.13
C PRO A 96 9.20 3.89 -1.00
N LEU A 97 8.06 3.19 -0.86
CA LEU A 97 6.83 3.55 -1.56
C LEU A 97 6.33 4.94 -1.14
N LEU A 98 6.26 5.23 0.17
CA LEU A 98 5.84 6.54 0.67
C LEU A 98 6.72 7.65 0.09
N TRP A 99 8.05 7.47 0.09
CA TRP A 99 8.98 8.44 -0.48
C TRP A 99 8.73 8.67 -1.96
N HIS A 100 8.50 7.60 -2.72
CA HIS A 100 8.16 7.69 -4.14
C HIS A 100 6.86 8.47 -4.38
N LEU A 101 5.80 8.19 -3.61
CA LEU A 101 4.51 8.86 -3.73
C LEU A 101 4.60 10.36 -3.40
N LEU A 102 5.37 10.73 -2.36
CA LEU A 102 5.59 12.13 -1.98
C LEU A 102 6.31 12.95 -3.06
N VAL A 103 7.13 12.30 -3.91
CA VAL A 103 7.76 12.95 -5.07
C VAL A 103 6.77 13.16 -6.20
N GLN A 104 5.90 12.17 -6.47
CA GLN A 104 4.96 12.24 -7.58
C GLN A 104 3.83 13.26 -7.36
N SER A 105 3.52 13.61 -6.11
CA SER A 105 2.48 14.57 -5.72
C SER A 105 1.06 14.26 -6.26
N SER A 106 0.86 13.07 -6.82
CA SER A 106 -0.43 12.53 -7.25
C SER A 106 -1.10 11.78 -6.11
N HIS A 107 -2.43 11.66 -6.15
CA HIS A 107 -3.21 10.90 -5.16
C HIS A 107 -2.90 11.30 -3.71
N ARG A 108 -2.93 12.60 -3.44
CA ARG A 108 -2.55 13.18 -2.14
C ARG A 108 -3.33 12.56 -0.99
N GLU A 109 -4.62 12.26 -1.19
CA GLU A 109 -5.47 11.63 -0.18
C GLU A 109 -5.01 10.20 0.16
N ALA A 110 -4.86 9.33 -0.85
CA ALA A 110 -4.34 7.98 -0.63
C ALA A 110 -2.93 7.97 -0.02
N THR A 111 -2.06 8.88 -0.47
CA THR A 111 -0.72 9.06 0.13
C THR A 111 -0.81 9.50 1.59
N ALA A 112 -1.78 10.35 1.92
CA ALA A 112 -2.02 10.77 3.29
C ALA A 112 -2.56 9.64 4.17
N THR A 113 -3.45 8.81 3.64
CA THR A 113 -3.93 7.59 4.30
C THR A 113 -2.78 6.64 4.62
N LEU A 114 -1.90 6.37 3.66
CA LEU A 114 -0.71 5.54 3.88
C LEU A 114 0.23 6.15 4.92
N CYS A 115 0.48 7.45 4.83
CA CYS A 115 1.31 8.15 5.80
C CYS A 115 0.71 8.12 7.21
N ARG A 116 -0.61 8.29 7.35
CA ARG A 116 -1.33 8.17 8.62
C ARG A 116 -1.18 6.77 9.21
N ALA A 117 -1.37 5.72 8.42
CA ALA A 117 -1.21 4.34 8.87
C ALA A 117 0.21 4.06 9.40
N LEU A 118 1.24 4.54 8.69
CA LEU A 118 2.62 4.45 9.17
C LEU A 118 2.85 5.29 10.43
N TYR A 119 2.32 6.51 10.49
CA TYR A 119 2.52 7.40 11.63
C TYR A 119 1.85 6.88 12.91
N ILE A 120 0.68 6.24 12.82
CA ILE A 120 0.01 5.61 13.96
C ILE A 120 0.95 4.63 14.67
N HIS A 121 1.72 3.85 13.92
CA HIS A 121 2.58 2.82 14.49
C HIS A 121 4.02 3.29 14.77
N MET A 122 4.59 4.09 13.88
CA MET A 122 5.98 4.58 13.99
C MET A 122 6.10 5.84 14.86
N GLY A 123 5.04 6.65 14.92
CA GLY A 123 5.05 7.97 15.53
C GLY A 123 6.20 8.84 15.00
N PRO A 124 6.93 9.55 15.89
CA PRO A 124 8.06 10.42 15.52
C PRO A 124 9.17 9.72 14.75
N LYS A 125 9.32 8.39 14.86
CA LYS A 125 10.34 7.63 14.12
C LYS A 125 10.18 7.79 12.61
N LEU A 126 8.97 8.02 12.10
CA LEU A 126 8.73 8.25 10.68
C LEU A 126 9.53 9.47 10.15
N ARG A 127 9.60 10.56 10.94
CA ARG A 127 10.42 11.73 10.61
C ARG A 127 11.91 11.44 10.67
N VAL A 128 12.35 10.60 11.61
CA VAL A 128 13.76 10.17 11.71
C VAL A 128 14.16 9.38 10.47
N CYS A 129 13.30 8.49 9.98
CA CYS A 129 13.53 7.75 8.73
C CYS A 129 13.55 8.68 7.50
N ALA A 130 12.75 9.74 7.50
CA ALA A 130 12.74 10.72 6.42
C ALA A 130 13.99 11.59 6.39
N ALA A 131 14.69 11.78 7.51
CA ALA A 131 15.87 12.64 7.59
C ALA A 131 17.03 12.21 6.67
N SER A 132 17.05 10.94 6.21
CA SER A 132 18.01 10.45 5.21
C SER A 132 17.55 10.66 3.76
N GLN A 133 16.37 11.23 3.54
CA GLN A 133 15.79 11.48 2.22
C GLN A 133 16.10 12.92 1.74
N PRO A 134 15.96 13.20 0.43
CA PRO A 134 16.08 14.56 -0.09
C PRO A 134 15.15 15.55 0.63
N VAL A 135 15.62 16.81 0.75
CA VAL A 135 14.89 17.90 1.46
C VAL A 135 13.47 18.11 0.93
N SER A 136 13.21 17.86 -0.36
CA SER A 136 11.88 17.93 -0.95
C SER A 136 10.92 16.89 -0.33
N ILE A 137 11.37 15.66 -0.12
CA ILE A 137 10.57 14.58 0.49
C ILE A 137 10.29 14.90 1.96
N VAL A 138 11.31 15.35 2.70
CA VAL A 138 11.15 15.75 4.11
C VAL A 138 10.10 16.85 4.25
N ARG A 139 10.18 17.90 3.41
CA ARG A 139 9.21 18.99 3.43
C ARG A 139 7.79 18.53 3.07
N SER A 140 7.65 17.68 2.05
CA SER A 140 6.35 17.12 1.66
C SER A 140 5.75 16.26 2.78
N LEU A 141 6.58 15.44 3.43
CA LEU A 141 6.16 14.63 4.57
C LEU A 141 5.69 15.51 5.73
N ASP A 142 6.46 16.53 6.12
CA ASP A 142 6.10 17.40 7.24
C ASP A 142 4.79 18.15 6.97
N HIS A 143 4.61 18.65 5.74
CA HIS A 143 3.34 19.28 5.35
C HIS A 143 2.17 18.31 5.49
N LEU A 144 2.35 17.06 5.05
CA LEU A 144 1.31 16.05 5.12
C LEU A 144 1.02 15.62 6.56
N LEU A 145 2.05 15.40 7.39
CA LEU A 145 1.89 15.05 8.80
C LEU A 145 1.16 16.14 9.58
N ASN A 146 1.40 17.41 9.29
CA ASN A 146 0.66 18.50 9.94
C ASN A 146 -0.84 18.41 9.64
N THR A 147 -1.22 18.04 8.42
CA THR A 147 -2.64 17.83 8.08
C THR A 147 -3.24 16.57 8.73
N VAL A 148 -2.43 15.52 8.88
CA VAL A 148 -2.87 14.20 9.37
C VAL A 148 -2.96 14.13 10.90
N VAL A 149 -2.12 14.88 11.62
CA VAL A 149 -2.08 14.90 13.10
C VAL A 149 -3.14 15.83 13.70
N GLU A 150 -3.60 16.82 12.94
CA GLU A 150 -4.65 17.77 13.36
C GLU A 150 -6.08 17.28 13.07
N SER A 151 -6.25 16.13 12.40
CA SER A 151 -7.55 15.54 12.02
C SER A 151 -7.88 14.27 12.80
#